data_AF-A0A6J7EAM8-F1
#
_entry.id   AF-A0A6J7EAM8-F1
#
_cell.length_a   1.000
_cell.length_b   1.000
_cell.length_c   1.000
_cell.angle_alpha   90.00
_cell.angle_beta   90.00
_cell.angle_gamma   90.00
#
_symmetry.space_group_name_H-M   'P 1'
#
loop_
_entity.id
_entity.type
_entity.pdbx_description
1 polymer ?
#
loop_
_entity_poly.entity_id
_entity_poly.type
_entity_poly.pdbx_seq_one_letter_code
_entity_poly.pdbx_strand_id
1 'polypeptide(L)'
;MNAQRAEAYLKVIAVLDTESGVTLRPDEAAALRHTADVLFFDEDGRSEALEASTAVIALLVESERWSEERTDRLTDNLEGCGELVPA
;
A
#
# COMPACT_ATOMS: atom_id res chain seq x y z
N MET A 1 15.10 0.95 -11.16
CA MET A 1 14.95 0.98 -9.68
C MET A 1 16.01 1.87 -9.06
N ASN A 2 15.63 2.77 -8.16
CA ASN A 2 16.56 3.62 -7.39
C ASN A 2 16.43 3.34 -5.89
N ALA A 3 17.37 3.83 -5.08
CA ALA A 3 17.41 3.56 -3.64
C ALA A 3 16.16 4.07 -2.88
N GLN A 4 15.58 5.18 -3.34
CA GLN A 4 14.37 5.77 -2.74
C GLN A 4 13.15 4.87 -2.91
N ARG A 5 12.93 4.32 -4.11
CA ARG A 5 11.84 3.36 -4.36
C ARG A 5 12.00 2.10 -3.51
N ALA A 6 13.23 1.61 -3.34
CA ALA A 6 13.49 0.44 -2.52
C ALA A 6 13.22 0.69 -1.04
N GLU A 7 13.60 1.88 -0.53
CA GLU A 7 13.31 2.28 0.84
C GLU A 7 11.80 2.41 1.09
N ALA A 8 11.07 3.08 0.20
CA ALA A 8 9.62 3.23 0.29
C ALA A 8 8.92 1.86 0.30
N TYR A 9 9.31 0.98 -0.61
CA TYR A 9 8.82 -0.39 -0.66
C TYR A 9 9.07 -1.14 0.65
N LEU A 10 10.29 -1.11 1.19
CA LEU A 10 10.61 -1.76 2.46
C LEU A 10 9.79 -1.20 3.64
N LYS A 11 9.47 0.10 3.63
CA LYS A 11 8.57 0.70 4.64
C LYS A 11 7.16 0.14 4.52
N VAL A 12 6.63 -0.02 3.30
CA VAL A 12 5.33 -0.67 3.09
C VAL A 12 5.37 -2.09 3.65
N ILE A 13 6.37 -2.89 3.29
CA ILE A 13 6.49 -4.29 3.76
C ILE A 13 6.52 -4.36 5.28
N ALA A 14 7.31 -3.50 5.93
CA ALA A 14 7.43 -3.48 7.38
C ALA A 14 6.09 -3.15 8.07
N VAL A 15 5.31 -2.22 7.51
CA VAL A 15 3.97 -1.89 8.02
C VAL A 15 3.04 -3.09 7.86
N LEU A 16 3.01 -3.72 6.68
CA LEU A 16 2.13 -4.87 6.43
C LEU A 16 2.47 -6.06 7.29
N ASP A 17 3.76 -6.39 7.46
CA ASP A 17 4.23 -7.49 8.31
C ASP A 17 3.88 -7.26 9.79
N THR A 18 3.92 -6.02 10.25
CA THR A 18 3.59 -5.66 11.63
C THR A 18 2.09 -5.73 11.91
N GLU A 19 1.27 -5.31 10.94
CA GLU A 19 -0.16 -5.10 11.15
C GLU A 19 -1.03 -6.26 10.65
N SER A 20 -0.50 -7.15 9.82
CA SER A 20 -1.20 -8.34 9.33
C SER A 20 -1.57 -9.28 10.48
N GLY A 21 -2.87 -9.60 10.58
CA GLY A 21 -3.43 -10.40 11.68
C GLY A 21 -3.60 -9.64 12.99
N VAL A 22 -3.23 -8.37 13.06
CA VAL A 22 -3.45 -7.49 14.23
C VAL A 22 -4.57 -6.51 13.92
N THR A 23 -4.30 -5.58 13.01
CA THR A 23 -5.24 -4.53 12.59
C THR A 23 -5.57 -4.61 11.11
N LEU A 24 -4.81 -5.36 10.30
CA LEU A 24 -5.10 -5.71 8.91
C LEU A 24 -5.55 -7.17 8.82
N ARG A 25 -6.56 -7.41 7.99
CA ARG A 25 -6.94 -8.77 7.61
C ARG A 25 -5.96 -9.30 6.56
N PRO A 26 -5.80 -10.63 6.42
CA PRO A 26 -4.85 -11.21 5.49
C PRO A 26 -5.08 -10.80 4.02
N ASP A 27 -6.34 -10.66 3.61
CA ASP A 27 -6.76 -10.20 2.29
C ASP A 27 -6.45 -8.71 2.06
N GLU A 28 -6.70 -7.86 3.06
CA GLU A 28 -6.34 -6.44 3.03
C GLU A 28 -4.82 -6.24 2.92
N ALA A 29 -4.04 -6.99 3.72
CA ALA A 29 -2.58 -6.96 3.66
C ALA A 29 -2.06 -7.46 2.31
N ALA A 30 -2.65 -8.52 1.76
CA ALA A 30 -2.29 -9.05 0.44
C ALA A 30 -2.59 -8.06 -0.68
N ALA A 31 -3.73 -7.35 -0.64
CA ALA A 31 -4.06 -6.32 -1.62
C ALA A 31 -3.05 -5.18 -1.60
N LEU A 32 -2.74 -4.62 -0.42
CA LEU A 32 -1.74 -3.55 -0.28
C LEU A 32 -0.34 -3.99 -0.69
N ARG A 33 0.02 -5.24 -0.39
CA ARG A 33 1.28 -5.86 -0.81
C ARG A 33 1.37 -5.95 -2.33
N HIS A 34 0.31 -6.42 -2.97
CA HIS A 34 0.23 -6.53 -4.42
C HIS A 34 0.35 -5.17 -5.10
N THR A 35 -0.28 -4.12 -4.56
CA THR A 35 -0.12 -2.75 -5.06
C THR A 35 1.32 -2.28 -4.97
N ALA A 36 2.00 -2.53 -3.84
CA ALA A 36 3.42 -2.19 -3.69
C ALA A 36 4.30 -2.94 -4.70
N ASP A 37 4.03 -4.22 -4.96
CA ASP A 37 4.73 -5.03 -5.95
C ASP A 37 4.55 -4.45 -7.36
N VAL A 38 3.30 -4.24 -7.78
CA VAL A 38 2.98 -3.70 -9.11
C VAL A 38 3.62 -2.33 -9.34
N LEU A 39 3.60 -1.45 -8.34
CA LEU A 39 4.23 -0.13 -8.42
C LEU A 39 5.75 -0.22 -8.46
N PHE A 40 6.35 -1.11 -7.67
CA PHE A 40 7.80 -1.22 -7.56
C PHE A 40 8.44 -1.93 -8.76
N PHE A 41 7.80 -3.00 -9.24
CA PHE A 41 8.29 -3.83 -10.34
C PHE A 41 7.75 -3.42 -11.72
N ASP A 42 6.86 -2.43 -11.79
CA ASP A 42 6.24 -1.95 -13.04
C ASP A 42 5.46 -3.07 -13.76
N GLU A 43 4.70 -3.84 -12.99
CA GLU A 43 3.89 -4.95 -13.51
C GLU A 43 2.57 -4.46 -14.11
N ASP A 44 1.95 -5.30 -14.94
CA ASP A 44 0.61 -5.07 -15.46
C ASP A 44 -0.42 -5.02 -14.31
N GLY A 45 -1.58 -4.38 -14.55
CA GLY A 45 -2.67 -4.33 -13.57
C GLY A 45 -2.57 -3.19 -12.54
N ARG A 46 -1.71 -2.18 -12.77
CA ARG A 46 -1.59 -0.99 -11.91
C ARG A 46 -2.93 -0.37 -11.50
N SER A 47 -3.83 -0.16 -12.46
CA SER A 47 -5.13 0.47 -12.16
C SER A 47 -5.97 -0.35 -11.18
N GLU A 48 -6.05 -1.66 -11.38
CA GLU A 48 -6.80 -2.57 -10.51
C GLU A 48 -6.17 -2.65 -9.11
N ALA A 49 -4.85 -2.74 -9.05
CA ALA A 49 -4.12 -2.77 -7.78
C ALA A 49 -4.28 -1.44 -7.00
N LEU A 50 -4.30 -0.31 -7.68
CA LEU A 50 -4.55 1.00 -7.06
C LEU A 50 -5.99 1.12 -6.54
N GLU A 51 -6.97 0.72 -7.33
CA GLU A 51 -8.38 0.70 -6.91
C GLU A 51 -8.58 -0.18 -5.66
N ALA A 52 -8.00 -1.39 -5.66
CA ALA A 52 -8.07 -2.30 -4.53
C ALA A 52 -7.42 -1.71 -3.26
N SER A 53 -6.22 -1.12 -3.38
CA SER A 53 -5.56 -0.47 -2.23
C SER A 53 -6.34 0.72 -1.69
N THR A 54 -6.95 1.51 -2.57
CA THR A 54 -7.78 2.67 -2.20
C THR A 54 -9.00 2.23 -1.41
N ALA A 55 -9.66 1.16 -1.86
CA ALA A 55 -10.81 0.58 -1.16
C ALA A 55 -10.43 0.05 0.24
N VAL A 56 -9.27 -0.62 0.36
CA VAL A 56 -8.76 -1.08 1.66
C VAL A 56 -8.46 0.09 2.59
N ILE A 57 -7.75 1.12 2.12
CA ILE A 57 -7.40 2.31 2.91
C ILE A 57 -8.67 3.02 3.41
N ALA A 58 -9.64 3.25 2.53
CA ALA A 58 -10.92 3.87 2.89
C ALA A 58 -11.63 3.07 3.99
N LEU A 59 -11.71 1.74 3.83
CA LEU A 59 -12.34 0.86 4.80
C LEU A 59 -11.65 0.90 6.17
N LEU A 60 -10.32 1.01 6.22
CA LEU A 60 -9.57 1.06 7.48
C LEU A 60 -9.87 2.33 8.28
N VAL A 61 -10.05 3.46 7.61
CA VAL A 61 -10.45 4.74 8.22
C VAL A 61 -11.92 4.70 8.63
N GLU A 62 -12.82 4.29 7.73
CA GLU A 62 -14.27 4.23 7.98
C GLU A 62 -14.63 3.30 9.14
N SER A 63 -13.86 2.24 9.34
CA SER A 63 -14.03 1.29 10.45
C SER A 63 -13.25 1.68 11.71
N GLU A 64 -12.61 2.85 11.73
CA GLU A 64 -11.80 3.38 12.84
C GLU A 64 -10.67 2.44 13.30
N ARG A 65 -10.29 1.47 12.46
CA ARG A 65 -9.18 0.55 12.74
C ARG A 65 -7.86 1.30 12.67
N TRP A 66 -7.73 2.21 11.70
CA TRP A 66 -6.58 3.08 11.51
C TRP A 66 -7.02 4.55 11.50
N SER A 67 -6.13 5.44 11.95
CA SER A 67 -6.32 6.88 11.79
C SER A 67 -5.99 7.32 10.37
N GLU A 68 -6.56 8.45 9.95
CA GLU A 68 -6.24 9.12 8.68
C GLU A 68 -4.73 9.34 8.52
N GLU A 69 -4.06 9.88 9.55
CA GLU A 69 -2.60 10.09 9.53
C GLU A 69 -1.83 8.79 9.24
N ARG A 70 -2.32 7.67 9.77
CA ARG A 70 -1.65 6.38 9.60
C ARG A 70 -1.82 5.87 8.17
N THR A 71 -3.02 6.02 7.60
CA THR A 71 -3.28 5.65 6.21
C THR A 71 -2.56 6.57 5.23
N ASP A 72 -2.45 7.87 5.52
CA ASP A 72 -1.71 8.83 4.70
C ASP A 72 -0.23 8.43 4.58
N ARG A 73 0.39 8.08 5.71
CA ARG A 73 1.79 7.58 5.70
C ARG A 73 1.94 6.31 4.88
N LEU A 74 0.95 5.42 4.86
CA LEU A 74 1.00 4.22 4.02
C LEU A 74 0.89 4.60 2.54
N THR A 75 -0.02 5.51 2.20
CA THR A 75 -0.18 6.06 0.84
C THR A 75 1.11 6.72 0.35
N ASP A 76 1.75 7.57 1.17
CA ASP A 76 3.03 8.20 0.84
C ASP A 76 4.12 7.16 0.53
N ASN A 77 4.16 6.05 1.29
CA ASN A 77 5.10 4.98 1.02
C ASN A 77 4.75 4.21 -0.27
N LEU A 78 3.47 4.03 -0.59
CA LEU A 78 3.03 3.45 -1.86
C LEU A 78 3.38 4.37 -3.05
N GLU A 79 3.17 5.68 -2.94
CA GLU A 79 3.64 6.68 -3.93
C GLU A 79 5.16 6.62 -4.12
N GLY A 80 5.89 6.39 -3.04
CA GLY A 80 7.33 6.19 -3.08
C GLY A 80 7.75 4.93 -3.86
N CYS A 81 6.90 3.90 -3.99
CA CYS A 81 7.18 2.70 -4.79
C CYS A 81 7.10 2.98 -6.29
N GLY A 82 6.22 3.89 -6.71
CA GLY A 82 5.95 4.26 -8.09
C GLY A 82 4.76 5.23 -8.20
N GLU A 83 4.60 5.91 -9.33
CA GLU A 83 3.51 6.88 -9.51
C GLU A 83 2.13 6.21 -9.38
N LEU A 84 1.27 6.77 -8.51
CA LEU A 84 -0.12 6.32 -8.35
C LEU A 84 -1.05 6.86 -9.46
N VAL A 85 -0.53 7.67 -10.38
CA VAL A 85 -1.26 8.16 -11.56
C VAL A 85 -0.66 7.50 -12.79
N PRO A 86 -1.47 6.90 -13.69
CA PRO A 86 -0.96 6.43 -14.98
C PRO A 86 -0.47 7.63 -15.80
N ALA A 87 0.75 7.53 -16.35
CA ALA A 87 1.35 8.52 -17.24
C ALA A 87 0.58 8.68 -18.57
#